data_AF-A0A497QFS5-F1
#
_entry.id   AF-A0A497QFS5-F1
#
_cell.length_a   1.000
_cell.length_b   1.000
_cell.length_c   1.000
_cell.angle_alpha   90.00
_cell.angle_beta   90.00
_cell.angle_gamma   90.00
#
_symmetry.space_group_name_H-M   'P 1'
#
loop_
_entity.id
_entity.type
_entity.pdbx_description
1 polymer ?
#
loop_
_entity_poly.entity_id
_entity_poly.type
_entity_poly.pdbx_seq_one_letter_code
_entity_poly.pdbx_strand_id
1 'polypeptide(L)'
;MSIEDAIKVAQRHYDLLKEGDIKKWAETLTEDRKRGALNSVHGDSADYWWKTGRGYYEKYGVYYTFDRVDIEKDDYCKLFFKRHNRDGSLRGMPVPIHLRKEKGEWKVETASY
;
A
#
# COMPACT_ATOMS: atom_id res chain seq x y z
N MET A 1 -9.15 -16.00 -5.85
CA MET A 1 -8.98 -14.53 -5.88
C MET A 1 -8.24 -14.12 -7.15
N SER A 2 -8.78 -13.14 -7.86
CA SER A 2 -8.28 -12.63 -9.14
C SER A 2 -7.29 -11.47 -8.94
N ILE A 3 -6.71 -10.97 -10.02
CA ILE A 3 -5.91 -9.73 -10.02
C ILE A 3 -6.74 -8.50 -9.58
N GLU A 4 -8.04 -8.49 -9.86
CA GLU A 4 -8.96 -7.41 -9.44
C GLU A 4 -9.07 -7.34 -7.92
N ASP A 5 -9.04 -8.49 -7.24
CA ASP A 5 -9.02 -8.53 -5.78
C ASP A 5 -7.71 -7.95 -5.23
N ALA A 6 -6.58 -8.20 -5.90
CA ALA A 6 -5.29 -7.63 -5.52
C ALA A 6 -5.30 -6.09 -5.67
N ILE A 7 -5.87 -5.59 -6.76
CA ILE A 7 -6.03 -4.14 -6.99
C ILE A 7 -6.88 -3.51 -5.89
N LYS A 8 -7.99 -4.16 -5.48
CA LYS A 8 -8.83 -3.69 -4.36
C LYS A 8 -8.07 -3.65 -3.04
N VAL A 9 -7.27 -4.67 -2.73
CA VAL A 9 -6.43 -4.67 -1.52
C VAL A 9 -5.39 -3.55 -1.56
N ALA A 10 -4.71 -3.36 -2.69
CA ALA A 10 -3.74 -2.29 -2.87
C ALA A 10 -4.36 -0.89 -2.77
N GLN A 11 -5.53 -0.67 -3.39
CA GLN A 11 -6.25 0.60 -3.26
C GLN A 11 -6.68 0.85 -1.82
N ARG A 12 -7.23 -0.18 -1.14
CA ARG A 12 -7.61 -0.08 0.27
C ARG A 12 -6.42 0.26 1.16
N HIS A 13 -5.25 -0.31 0.89
CA HIS A 13 -4.02 -0.03 1.63
C HIS A 13 -3.65 1.46 1.57
N TYR A 14 -3.71 2.10 0.41
CA TYR A 14 -3.48 3.53 0.28
C TYR A 14 -4.61 4.37 0.89
N ASP A 15 -5.87 3.97 0.68
CA ASP A 15 -7.03 4.71 1.20
C ASP A 15 -7.03 4.77 2.72
N LEU A 16 -6.60 3.71 3.41
CA LEU A 16 -6.54 3.66 4.87
C LEU A 16 -5.55 4.65 5.49
N LEU A 17 -4.62 5.21 4.70
CA LEU A 17 -3.80 6.32 5.15
C LEU A 17 -4.66 7.49 5.59
N LYS A 18 -5.81 7.76 4.97
CA LYS A 18 -6.66 8.91 5.32
C LYS A 18 -7.27 8.79 6.72
N GLU A 19 -7.54 7.56 7.15
CA GLU A 19 -8.21 7.25 8.42
C GLU A 19 -7.26 7.44 9.62
N GLY A 20 -5.94 7.37 9.42
CA GLY A 20 -4.98 7.48 10.53
C GLY A 20 -4.98 6.30 11.49
N ASP A 21 -5.64 5.19 11.12
CA ASP A 21 -5.71 3.97 11.92
C ASP A 21 -4.67 2.95 11.43
N ILE A 22 -3.52 2.91 12.11
CA ILE A 22 -2.43 1.99 11.78
C ILE A 22 -2.86 0.52 11.88
N LYS A 23 -3.80 0.18 12.77
CA LYS A 23 -4.24 -1.22 12.93
C LYS A 23 -4.98 -1.67 11.69
N LYS A 24 -5.97 -0.88 11.24
CA LYS A 24 -6.69 -1.17 9.99
C LYS A 24 -5.75 -1.20 8.79
N TRP A 25 -4.81 -0.27 8.71
CA TRP A 25 -3.83 -0.24 7.64
C TRP A 25 -2.95 -1.51 7.65
N ALA A 26 -2.47 -1.93 8.82
CA ALA A 26 -1.63 -3.11 8.97
C ALA A 26 -2.35 -4.42 8.61
N GLU A 27 -3.69 -4.50 8.69
CA GLU A 27 -4.46 -5.67 8.24
C GLU A 27 -4.35 -5.95 6.72
N THR A 28 -3.95 -4.95 5.94
CA THR A 28 -3.71 -5.11 4.50
C THR A 28 -2.36 -5.72 4.18
N LEU A 29 -1.44 -5.76 5.14
CA LEU A 29 -0.08 -6.27 4.98
C LEU A 29 -0.01 -7.79 5.15
N THR A 30 1.06 -8.39 4.62
CA THR A 30 1.46 -9.76 4.97
C THR A 30 1.69 -9.85 6.48
N GLU A 31 1.51 -11.03 7.09
CA GLU A 31 1.64 -11.20 8.56
C GLU A 31 2.99 -10.71 9.10
N ASP A 32 4.09 -10.97 8.38
CA ASP A 32 5.42 -10.50 8.78
C ASP A 32 5.51 -8.96 8.83
N ARG A 33 4.97 -8.29 7.81
CA ARG A 33 4.94 -6.82 7.73
C ARG A 33 3.94 -6.20 8.70
N LYS A 34 2.80 -6.84 8.94
CA LYS A 34 1.82 -6.46 9.96
C LYS A 34 2.46 -6.46 11.34
N ARG A 35 3.20 -7.51 11.69
CA ARG A 35 3.95 -7.60 12.95
C ARG A 35 4.98 -6.47 13.07
N GLY A 36 5.69 -6.15 11.99
CA GLY A 36 6.63 -5.02 11.94
C GLY A 36 5.96 -3.67 12.22
N ALA A 37 4.87 -3.38 11.53
CA ALA A 37 4.09 -2.15 11.68
C ALA A 37 3.53 -1.96 13.10
N LEU A 38 2.95 -3.01 13.69
CA LEU A 38 2.26 -2.91 14.98
C LEU A 38 3.19 -2.84 16.19
N ASN A 39 4.40 -3.40 16.08
CA ASN A 39 5.36 -3.43 17.18
C ASN A 39 6.37 -2.27 17.14
N SER A 40 6.20 -1.31 16.21
CA SER A 40 7.11 -0.16 16.03
C SER A 40 8.58 -0.55 16.02
N VAL A 41 8.91 -1.67 15.37
CA VAL A 41 10.28 -2.19 15.35
C VAL A 41 11.14 -1.20 14.57
N HIS A 42 12.13 -0.60 15.25
CA HIS A 42 13.01 0.38 14.64
C HIS A 42 13.73 -0.22 13.44
N GLY A 43 13.62 0.43 12.27
CA GLY A 43 14.18 -0.07 11.01
C GLY A 43 13.26 -1.00 10.22
N ASP A 44 12.06 -1.32 10.72
CA ASP A 44 11.07 -2.07 9.94
C ASP A 44 10.49 -1.20 8.82
N SER A 45 10.47 -1.78 7.62
CA SER A 45 10.01 -1.07 6.43
C SER A 45 8.53 -0.66 6.53
N ALA A 46 7.68 -1.41 7.23
CA ALA A 46 6.24 -1.13 7.32
C ALA A 46 5.94 0.05 8.26
N ASP A 47 6.67 0.23 9.35
CA ASP A 47 6.56 1.45 10.18
C ASP A 47 7.00 2.69 9.38
N TYR A 48 8.09 2.58 8.62
CA TYR A 48 8.54 3.65 7.72
C TYR A 48 7.50 3.99 6.64
N TRP A 49 6.89 2.97 6.03
CA TRP A 49 5.81 3.12 5.05
C TRP A 49 4.61 3.86 5.62
N TRP A 50 4.14 3.46 6.80
CA TRP A 50 3.05 4.13 7.49
C TRP A 50 3.34 5.61 7.72
N LYS A 51 4.51 5.93 8.29
CA LYS A 51 4.94 7.31 8.57
C LYS A 51 5.05 8.13 7.29
N THR A 52 5.64 7.57 6.23
CA THR A 52 5.81 8.25 4.94
C THR A 52 4.46 8.51 4.27
N GLY A 53 3.62 7.49 4.18
CA GLY A 53 2.29 7.59 3.59
C GLY A 53 1.40 8.58 4.33
N ARG A 54 1.36 8.51 5.67
CA ARG A 54 0.64 9.47 6.52
C ARG A 54 1.16 10.89 6.35
N GLY A 55 2.48 11.07 6.35
CA GLY A 55 3.09 12.39 6.14
C GLY A 55 2.70 13.01 4.80
N TYR A 56 2.63 12.22 3.72
CA TYR A 56 2.16 12.71 2.43
C TYR A 56 0.67 13.07 2.42
N TYR A 57 -0.17 12.26 3.05
CA TYR A 57 -1.58 12.59 3.19
C TYR A 57 -1.80 13.86 4.02
N GLU A 58 -1.18 13.96 5.20
CA GLU A 58 -1.36 15.10 6.11
C GLU A 58 -0.82 16.40 5.52
N LYS A 59 0.37 16.36 4.91
CA LYS A 59 1.05 17.56 4.43
C LYS A 59 0.54 18.06 3.08
N TYR A 60 0.21 17.15 2.15
CA TYR A 60 -0.12 17.51 0.76
C TYR A 60 -1.47 16.97 0.29
N GLY A 61 -2.19 16.21 1.12
CA GLY A 61 -3.44 15.55 0.72
C GLY A 61 -3.22 14.50 -0.37
N VAL A 62 -2.07 13.81 -0.37
CA VAL A 62 -1.78 12.83 -1.42
C VAL A 62 -2.77 11.68 -1.38
N TYR A 63 -3.27 11.30 -2.57
CA TYR A 63 -4.05 10.09 -2.77
C TYR A 63 -3.53 9.31 -3.99
N TYR A 64 -3.93 8.05 -4.07
CA TYR A 64 -3.39 7.09 -5.03
C TYR A 64 -4.50 6.52 -5.90
N THR A 65 -4.22 6.33 -7.19
CA THR A 65 -5.13 5.65 -8.12
C THR A 65 -4.38 4.57 -8.87
N PHE A 66 -5.04 3.44 -9.13
CA PHE A 66 -4.47 2.35 -9.89
C PHE A 66 -4.04 2.81 -11.30
N ASP A 67 -2.86 2.39 -11.74
CA ASP A 67 -2.31 2.70 -13.06
C ASP A 67 -2.28 1.45 -13.96
N ARG A 68 -1.53 0.43 -13.57
CA ARG A 68 -1.32 -0.78 -14.37
C ARG A 68 -0.84 -1.98 -13.56
N VAL A 69 -0.99 -3.16 -14.14
CA VAL A 69 -0.33 -4.40 -13.70
C VAL A 69 1.04 -4.49 -14.38
N ASP A 70 2.09 -4.79 -13.62
CA ASP A 70 3.45 -5.02 -14.14
C ASP A 70 3.79 -6.51 -14.17
N ILE A 71 3.47 -7.21 -13.09
CA ILE A 71 3.69 -8.66 -12.95
C ILE A 71 2.42 -9.29 -12.39
N GLU A 72 1.98 -10.38 -12.99
CA GLU A 72 0.90 -11.23 -12.50
C GLU A 72 1.37 -12.69 -12.48
N LYS A 73 1.31 -13.30 -11.30
CA LYS A 73 1.58 -14.72 -11.04
C LYS A 73 0.49 -15.25 -10.09
N ASP A 74 0.41 -16.57 -9.96
CA ASP A 74 -0.61 -17.22 -9.14
C ASP A 74 -0.64 -16.75 -7.69
N ASP A 75 0.52 -16.48 -7.09
CA ASP A 75 0.69 -16.12 -5.69
C ASP A 75 1.32 -14.73 -5.48
N TYR A 76 1.63 -14.00 -6.55
CA TYR A 76 2.35 -12.74 -6.49
C TYR A 76 1.88 -11.79 -7.60
N CYS A 77 1.75 -10.51 -7.27
CA CYS A 77 1.63 -9.49 -8.30
C CYS A 77 2.38 -8.21 -7.92
N LYS A 78 2.73 -7.46 -8.95
CA LYS A 78 3.28 -6.10 -8.84
C LYS A 78 2.38 -5.17 -9.62
N LEU A 79 1.87 -4.16 -8.93
CA LEU A 79 0.97 -3.14 -9.46
C LEU A 79 1.66 -1.78 -9.40
N PHE A 80 1.23 -0.85 -10.24
CA PHE A 80 1.61 0.56 -10.17
C PHE A 80 0.42 1.44 -9.84
N PHE A 81 0.68 2.48 -9.05
CA PHE A 81 -0.30 3.49 -8.67
C PHE A 81 0.23 4.89 -8.98
N LYS A 82 -0.61 5.74 -9.57
CA LYS A 82 -0.34 7.18 -9.68
C LYS A 82 -0.52 7.83 -8.32
N ARG A 83 0.30 8.84 -8.06
CA ARG A 83 0.15 9.72 -6.90
C ARG A 83 -0.42 11.04 -7.36
N HIS A 84 -1.38 11.55 -6.62
CA HIS A 84 -2.02 12.83 -6.90
C HIS A 84 -1.82 13.75 -5.72
N ASN A 85 -1.60 15.04 -5.96
CA ASN A 85 -1.78 16.06 -4.92
C ASN A 85 -3.28 16.28 -4.68
N ARG A 86 -3.64 17.05 -3.65
CA ARG A 86 -5.04 17.36 -3.32
C ARG A 86 -5.84 17.97 -4.48
N ASP A 87 -5.19 18.70 -5.37
CA ASP A 87 -5.80 19.33 -6.55
C ASP A 87 -5.97 18.38 -7.76
N GLY A 88 -5.55 17.11 -7.61
CA GLY A 88 -5.60 16.09 -8.65
C GLY A 88 -4.39 16.05 -9.59
N SER A 89 -3.49 17.04 -9.52
CA SER A 89 -2.24 17.05 -10.29
C SER A 89 -1.36 15.86 -9.92
N LEU A 90 -0.60 15.35 -10.90
CA LEU A 90 0.30 14.22 -10.66
C LEU A 90 1.48 14.62 -9.77
N ARG A 91 1.80 13.74 -8.82
CA ARG A 91 2.96 13.85 -7.94
C ARG A 91 4.01 12.82 -8.34
N GLY A 92 4.93 13.25 -9.20
CA GLY A 92 6.02 12.40 -9.68
C GLY A 92 5.53 11.20 -10.50
N MET A 93 6.38 10.18 -10.59
CA MET A 93 6.09 8.96 -11.35
C MET A 93 5.18 8.00 -10.56
N PRO A 94 4.44 7.10 -11.26
CA PRO A 94 3.73 6.00 -10.61
C PRO A 94 4.67 5.15 -9.74
N VAL A 95 4.17 4.68 -8.62
CA VAL A 95 4.92 3.92 -7.62
C VAL A 95 4.48 2.45 -7.58
N PRO A 96 5.41 1.51 -7.35
CA PRO A 96 5.06 0.10 -7.28
C PRO A 96 4.49 -0.28 -5.91
N ILE A 97 3.57 -1.25 -5.93
CA ILE A 97 3.12 -2.00 -4.75
C ILE A 97 3.11 -3.49 -5.10
N HIS A 98 3.69 -4.29 -4.20
CA HIS A 98 3.89 -5.71 -4.36
C HIS A 98 2.93 -6.43 -3.42
N LEU A 99 2.19 -7.41 -3.95
CA LEU A 99 1.26 -8.22 -3.18
C LEU A 99 1.61 -9.70 -3.32
N ARG A 100 1.40 -10.45 -2.26
CA ARG A 100 1.53 -11.91 -2.21
C ARG A 100 0.24 -12.52 -1.66
N LYS A 101 -0.09 -13.74 -2.09
CA LYS A 101 -1.17 -14.52 -1.47
C LYS A 101 -0.68 -15.16 -0.17
N GLU A 102 -1.39 -14.90 0.92
CA GLU A 102 -1.23 -15.58 2.20
C GLU A 102 -2.58 -16.19 2.59
N LYS A 103 -2.61 -17.51 2.83
CA LYS A 103 -3.83 -18.24 3.22
C LYS A 103 -5.02 -18.00 2.27
N GLY A 104 -4.74 -17.79 0.99
CA GLY A 104 -5.75 -17.54 -0.05
C GLY A 104 -6.13 -16.06 -0.25
N GLU A 105 -5.66 -15.15 0.61
CA GLU A 105 -5.91 -13.71 0.52
C GLU A 105 -4.72 -12.95 -0.03
N TRP A 106 -4.96 -11.91 -0.84
CA TRP A 106 -3.92 -10.98 -1.26
C TRP A 106 -3.55 -10.07 -0.10
N LYS A 107 -2.25 -9.94 0.15
CA LYS A 107 -1.66 -9.09 1.18
C LYS A 107 -0.51 -8.29 0.61
N VAL A 108 -0.33 -7.06 1.10
CA VAL A 108 0.75 -6.17 0.69
C VAL A 108 2.06 -6.62 1.34
N GLU A 109 3.03 -7.00 0.51
CA GLU A 109 4.37 -7.41 0.93
C GLU A 109 5.34 -6.22 0.95
N THR A 110 5.20 -5.30 -0.01
CA THR A 110 6.02 -4.09 -0.13
C THR A 110 5.22 -2.95 -0.77
N ALA A 111 5.33 -1.74 -0.22
CA ALA A 111 4.67 -0.55 -0.74
C ALA A 111 5.64 0.61 -0.92
N SER A 112 5.37 1.45 -1.92
CA SER A 112 6.07 2.71 -2.16
C SER A 112 5.08 3.89 -2.07
N TYR A 113 5.57 5.04 -1.64
CA TYR A 113 4.79 6.28 -1.40
C TYR A 113 5.49 7.47 -2.05
#